data_AF-A0A7Y6ZZB0-F1
#
_entry.id   AF-A0A7Y6ZZB0-F1
#
_cell.length_a   1.000
_cell.length_b   1.000
_cell.length_c   1.000
_cell.angle_alpha   90.00
_cell.angle_beta   90.00
_cell.angle_gamma   90.00
#
_symmetry.space_group_name_H-M   'P 1'
#
loop_
_entity.id
_entity.type
_entity.pdbx_description
1 polymer ?
#
loop_
_entity_poly.entity_id
_entity_poly.type
_entity_poly.pdbx_seq_one_letter_code
_entity_poly.pdbx_strand_id
1 'polypeptide(L)'
;MNETITTPRHIYTDGAAPNNLTGCKVGGLGVVIMMDGQPIAQYSECVLPSAGMETTTNVRCEMLAVTKALELAEPNDIIHTDNQMIAKGFNEWLAGWKLKG
;
A
#
# COMPACT_ATOMS: atom_id res chain seq x y z
N MET A 1 -24.72 -2.52 24.60
CA MET A 1 -24.49 -2.01 23.22
C MET A 1 -24.15 -3.23 22.40
N ASN A 2 -24.95 -3.58 21.40
CA ASN A 2 -24.64 -4.73 20.55
C ASN A 2 -23.57 -4.29 19.55
N GLU A 3 -22.34 -4.77 19.74
CA GLU A 3 -21.33 -4.69 18.69
C GLU A 3 -21.78 -5.59 17.55
N THR A 4 -22.18 -4.99 16.43
CA THR A 4 -22.27 -5.71 15.17
C THR A 4 -20.86 -6.14 14.80
N ILE A 5 -20.58 -7.44 14.89
CA ILE A 5 -19.33 -8.02 14.38
C ILE A 5 -19.35 -7.84 12.87
N THR A 6 -18.75 -6.77 12.38
CA THR A 6 -18.51 -6.57 10.95
C THR A 6 -17.35 -7.47 10.55
N THR A 7 -17.56 -8.34 9.57
CA THR A 7 -16.46 -9.08 8.95
C THR A 7 -15.40 -8.08 8.49
N PRO A 8 -14.13 -8.22 8.91
CA PRO A 8 -13.07 -7.30 8.50
C PRO A 8 -12.88 -7.37 6.98
N ARG A 9 -12.66 -6.21 6.34
CA ARG A 9 -12.34 -6.18 4.92
C ARG A 9 -10.86 -6.53 4.74
N HIS A 10 -10.55 -7.23 3.66
CA HIS A 10 -9.18 -7.52 3.27
C HIS A 10 -8.79 -6.57 2.14
N ILE A 11 -7.76 -5.76 2.35
CA ILE A 11 -7.27 -4.80 1.35
C ILE A 11 -5.93 -5.30 0.83
N TYR A 12 -5.84 -5.59 -0.47
CA TYR A 12 -4.61 -6.06 -1.11
C TYR A 12 -3.98 -4.93 -1.89
N THR A 13 -2.67 -4.76 -1.73
CA THR A 13 -1.92 -3.67 -2.37
C THR A 13 -0.75 -4.21 -3.16
N ASP A 14 -0.51 -3.63 -4.33
CA ASP A 14 0.67 -3.89 -5.14
C ASP A 14 1.11 -2.60 -5.84
N GLY A 15 2.41 -2.48 -6.13
CA GLY A 15 2.98 -1.38 -6.88
C GLY A 15 4.07 -1.88 -7.80
N ALA A 16 4.15 -1.30 -9.00
CA ALA A 16 5.14 -1.71 -9.99
C ALA A 16 5.75 -0.50 -10.70
N ALA A 17 7.07 -0.53 -10.84
CA ALA A 17 7.81 0.32 -11.77
C ALA A 17 8.54 -0.60 -12.78
N PRO A 18 8.13 -0.63 -14.06
CA PRO A 18 8.77 -1.43 -15.10
C PRO A 18 10.27 -1.14 -15.21
N ASN A 19 11.10 -2.15 -15.43
CA ASN A 19 12.56 -2.00 -15.60
C ASN A 19 13.24 -1.23 -14.44
N ASN A 20 12.95 -1.63 -13.19
CA ASN A 20 13.46 -1.01 -11.96
C ASN A 20 15.00 -0.77 -11.92
N LEU A 21 15.79 -1.49 -12.75
CA LEU A 21 17.26 -1.37 -12.83
C LEU A 21 17.76 -0.20 -13.68
N THR A 22 17.03 0.21 -14.74
CA THR A 22 17.47 1.26 -15.68
C THR A 22 16.77 2.61 -15.43
N GLY A 23 15.93 2.66 -14.40
CA GLY A 23 15.11 3.82 -14.10
C GLY A 23 13.82 3.85 -14.90
N CYS A 24 12.70 3.99 -14.20
CA CYS A 24 11.38 4.04 -14.82
C CYS A 24 10.77 5.43 -14.68
N LYS A 25 10.24 6.01 -15.77
CA LYS A 25 9.57 7.31 -15.69
C LYS A 25 8.08 7.21 -15.33
N VAL A 26 7.52 6.00 -15.33
CA VAL A 26 6.10 5.76 -15.10
C VAL A 26 5.94 4.42 -14.39
N GLY A 27 5.47 4.45 -13.16
CA GLY A 27 5.02 3.27 -12.43
C GLY A 27 3.50 3.28 -12.25
N GLY A 28 3.01 2.35 -11.45
CA GLY A 28 1.61 2.28 -11.07
C GLY A 28 1.44 1.67 -9.69
N LEU A 29 0.30 1.96 -9.08
CA LEU A 29 -0.18 1.30 -7.87
C LEU A 29 -1.55 0.66 -8.14
N GLY A 30 -1.85 -0.38 -7.37
CA GLY A 30 -3.14 -1.05 -7.35
C GLY A 30 -3.58 -1.38 -5.93
N VAL A 31 -4.88 -1.22 -5.66
CA VAL A 31 -5.52 -1.58 -4.40
C VAL A 31 -6.84 -2.29 -4.70
N VAL A 32 -7.10 -3.42 -4.04
CA VAL A 32 -8.37 -4.14 -4.11
C VAL A 32 -8.91 -4.34 -2.71
N ILE A 33 -10.15 -3.93 -2.46
CA ILE A 33 -10.87 -4.15 -1.19
C ILE A 33 -11.81 -5.33 -1.37
N MET A 34 -11.67 -6.32 -0.51
CA MET A 34 -12.42 -7.56 -0.51
C MET A 34 -13.28 -7.68 0.75
N MET A 35 -14.52 -8.15 0.61
CA MET A 35 -15.40 -8.52 1.70
C MET A 35 -16.03 -9.88 1.37
N ASP A 36 -15.99 -10.82 2.32
CA ASP A 36 -16.49 -12.19 2.14
C ASP A 36 -16.00 -12.88 0.85
N GLY A 37 -14.72 -12.65 0.52
CA GLY A 37 -14.07 -13.22 -0.66
C GLY A 37 -14.46 -12.58 -2.00
N GLN A 38 -15.22 -11.49 -2.00
CA GLN A 38 -15.62 -10.76 -3.21
C GLN A 38 -15.00 -9.35 -3.26
N PRO A 39 -14.56 -8.88 -4.44
CA PRO A 39 -14.09 -7.51 -4.60
C PRO A 39 -15.28 -6.54 -4.49
N ILE A 40 -15.18 -5.60 -3.56
CA ILE A 40 -16.20 -4.55 -3.37
C ILE A 40 -15.73 -3.19 -3.87
N ALA A 41 -14.41 -2.98 -4.00
CA ALA A 41 -13.83 -1.79 -4.60
C ALA A 41 -12.42 -2.06 -5.14
N GLN A 42 -11.99 -1.26 -6.12
CA GLN A 42 -10.64 -1.30 -6.68
C GLN A 42 -10.17 0.12 -7.04
N TYR A 43 -8.87 0.35 -6.90
CA TYR A 43 -8.23 1.62 -7.21
C TYR A 43 -6.92 1.35 -7.94
N SER A 44 -6.63 2.13 -8.97
CA SER A 44 -5.34 2.13 -9.63
C SER A 44 -4.98 3.54 -10.07
N GLU A 45 -3.70 3.88 -9.91
CA GLU A 45 -3.20 5.21 -10.23
C GLU A 45 -1.81 5.11 -10.88
N CYS A 46 -1.55 6.04 -11.80
CA CYS A 46 -0.23 6.21 -12.41
C CYS A 46 0.71 6.90 -11.41
N VAL A 47 1.90 6.35 -11.21
CA VAL A 47 2.91 6.91 -10.31
C VAL A 47 4.02 7.54 -11.15
N LEU A 48 4.11 8.87 -11.07
CA LEU A 48 5.21 9.64 -11.66
C LEU A 48 6.38 9.79 -10.68
N PRO A 49 7.59 10.10 -11.18
CA PRO A 49 8.73 10.46 -10.33
C PRO A 49 8.37 11.58 -9.36
N SER A 50 8.95 11.55 -8.16
CA SER A 50 8.79 12.67 -7.23
C SER A 50 9.47 13.93 -7.78
N ALA A 51 9.06 15.11 -7.29
CA ALA A 51 9.66 16.37 -7.68
C ALA A 51 11.20 16.32 -7.58
N GLY A 52 11.88 16.67 -8.67
CA GLY A 52 13.35 16.64 -8.75
C GLY A 52 13.98 15.27 -9.05
N MET A 53 13.18 14.21 -9.18
CA MET A 53 13.67 12.89 -9.62
C MET A 53 13.28 12.64 -11.08
N GLU A 54 14.17 12.00 -11.84
CA GLU A 54 13.87 11.60 -13.23
C GLU A 54 13.11 10.28 -13.30
N THR A 55 13.12 9.49 -12.23
CA THR A 55 12.62 8.11 -12.20
C THR A 55 11.81 7.82 -10.93
N THR A 56 10.85 6.90 -11.03
CA THR A 56 10.21 6.21 -9.91
C THR A 56 10.80 4.81 -9.75
N THR A 57 10.54 4.19 -8.60
CA THR A 57 11.05 2.87 -8.23
C THR A 57 9.91 1.96 -7.82
N ASN A 58 10.14 0.64 -7.84
CA ASN A 58 9.14 -0.33 -7.44
C ASN A 58 8.70 -0.10 -5.98
N VAL A 59 9.66 0.01 -5.05
CA VAL A 59 9.39 0.29 -3.63
C VAL A 59 8.57 1.56 -3.42
N ARG A 60 8.80 2.62 -4.20
CA ARG A 60 7.98 3.84 -4.12
C ARG A 60 6.53 3.56 -4.54
N CYS A 61 6.31 2.82 -5.61
CA CYS A 61 4.98 2.41 -6.06
C CYS A 61 4.27 1.56 -5.00
N GLU A 62 4.96 0.58 -4.41
CA GLU A 62 4.39 -0.28 -3.36
C GLU A 62 4.06 0.52 -2.09
N MET A 63 4.91 1.46 -1.67
CA MET A 63 4.63 2.35 -0.53
C MET A 63 3.43 3.26 -0.78
N LEU A 64 3.26 3.77 -2.00
CA LEU A 64 2.09 4.56 -2.37
C LEU A 64 0.82 3.71 -2.40
N ALA A 65 0.90 2.45 -2.85
CA ALA A 65 -0.22 1.51 -2.80
C ALA A 65 -0.71 1.28 -1.36
N VAL A 66 0.21 1.06 -0.41
CA VAL A 66 -0.12 0.90 1.01
C VAL A 66 -0.66 2.20 1.63
N THR A 67 -0.11 3.35 1.24
CA THR A 67 -0.63 4.66 1.67
C THR A 67 -2.07 4.84 1.22
N LYS A 68 -2.37 4.53 -0.06
CA LYS A 68 -3.73 4.59 -0.60
C LYS A 68 -4.67 3.63 0.12
N ALA A 69 -4.22 2.42 0.44
CA ALA A 69 -5.01 1.47 1.22
C ALA A 69 -5.33 1.99 2.62
N LEU A 70 -4.38 2.63 3.30
CA LEU A 70 -4.60 3.24 4.61
C LEU A 70 -5.61 4.40 4.57
N GLU A 71 -5.62 5.20 3.49
CA GLU A 71 -6.62 6.25 3.28
C GLU A 71 -8.05 5.71 3.10
N LEU A 72 -8.18 4.50 2.55
CA LEU A 72 -9.45 3.83 2.29
C LEU A 72 -9.90 2.91 3.43
N ALA A 73 -8.98 2.58 4.35
CA ALA A 73 -9.21 1.61 5.41
C ALA A 73 -10.18 2.15 6.47
N GLU A 74 -10.98 1.23 7.00
CA GLU A 74 -11.84 1.42 8.16
C GLU A 74 -11.28 0.63 9.35
N PRO A 75 -11.73 0.88 10.59
CA PRO A 75 -11.33 0.09 11.73
C PRO A 75 -11.50 -1.42 11.51
N ASN A 76 -10.51 -2.20 11.94
CA ASN A 76 -10.42 -3.66 11.80
C ASN A 76 -10.12 -4.20 10.39
N ASP A 77 -9.95 -3.35 9.38
CA ASP A 77 -9.48 -3.81 8.08
C ASP A 77 -8.07 -4.40 8.15
N ILE A 78 -7.81 -5.41 7.32
CA ILE A 78 -6.52 -6.07 7.20
C ILE A 78 -5.90 -5.70 5.86
N ILE A 79 -4.77 -4.99 5.89
CA ILE A 79 -4.03 -4.62 4.68
C ILE A 79 -2.93 -5.66 4.42
N HIS A 80 -2.86 -6.14 3.18
CA HIS A 80 -1.90 -7.12 2.68
C HIS A 80 -0.99 -6.46 1.64
N THR A 81 0.31 -6.60 1.84
CA THR A 81 1.37 -6.26 0.88
C THR A 81 2.34 -7.42 0.80
N ASP A 82 2.85 -7.70 -0.39
CA ASP A 82 3.91 -8.70 -0.63
C ASP A 82 5.32 -8.12 -0.39
N ASN A 83 5.44 -6.80 -0.23
CA ASN A 83 6.70 -6.15 0.14
C ASN A 83 7.00 -6.31 1.63
N GLN A 84 7.95 -7.20 1.95
CA GLN A 84 8.39 -7.45 3.33
C GLN A 84 8.98 -6.22 4.03
N MET A 85 9.65 -5.31 3.31
CA MET A 85 10.19 -4.09 3.93
C MET A 85 9.07 -3.17 4.39
N ILE A 86 7.97 -3.07 3.65
CA ILE A 86 6.81 -2.27 4.05
C ILE A 86 6.10 -2.94 5.23
N ALA A 87 5.84 -4.24 5.14
CA ALA A 87 5.19 -5.00 6.20
C ALA A 87 5.96 -4.92 7.53
N LYS A 88 7.29 -5.11 7.50
CA LYS A 88 8.15 -4.95 8.69
C LYS A 88 8.32 -3.50 9.11
N GLY A 89 8.43 -2.60 8.13
CA GLY A 89 8.50 -1.16 8.36
C GLY A 89 7.35 -0.68 9.24
N PHE A 90 6.13 -1.08 8.92
CA PHE A 90 4.94 -0.71 9.69
C PHE A 90 4.84 -1.45 11.02
N ASN A 91 4.99 -2.79 11.03
CA ASN A 91 4.69 -3.62 12.19
C ASN A 91 5.83 -3.69 13.22
N GLU A 92 7.08 -3.52 12.80
CA GLU A 92 8.26 -3.74 13.66
C GLU A 92 9.09 -2.46 13.84
N TRP A 93 9.37 -1.73 12.77
CA TRP A 93 10.42 -0.69 12.79
C TRP A 93 9.89 0.72 13.10
N LEU A 94 8.67 1.05 12.67
CA LEU A 94 8.10 2.39 12.76
C LEU A 94 8.10 2.95 14.19
N ALA A 95 7.77 2.12 15.18
CA ALA A 95 7.80 2.52 16.58
C ALA A 95 9.22 2.91 17.02
N GLY A 96 10.23 2.14 16.61
CA GLY A 96 11.63 2.42 16.88
C GLY A 96 12.15 3.67 16.18
N TRP A 97 11.72 3.94 14.94
CA TRP A 97 12.07 5.17 14.22
C TRP A 97 11.48 6.40 14.90
N LYS A 98 10.19 6.37 15.27
CA LYS A 98 9.54 7.47 16.00
C LYS A 98 10.24 7.83 17.30
N LEU A 99 10.80 6.84 18.01
CA LEU A 99 11.56 7.06 19.25
C LEU A 99 12.93 7.71 19.02
N LYS A 100 13.52 7.56 17.83
CA LYS A 100 14.88 8.03 17.51
C LYS A 100 14.92 9.41 16.85
N GLY A 101 13.77 9.94 16.40
CA GLY A 101 13.70 11.17 15.60
C GLY A 101 14.12 10.94 14.15
#